data_AF-A0A9D8G4V0-F1
#
_entry.id   AF-A0A9D8G4V0-F1
#
_cell.length_a   1.000
_cell.length_b   1.000
_cell.length_c   1.000
_cell.angle_alpha   90.00
_cell.angle_beta   90.00
_cell.angle_gamma   90.00
#
_symmetry.space_group_name_H-M   'P 1'
#
loop_
_entity.id
_entity.type
_entity.pdbx_description
1 polymer ?
#
loop_
_entity_poly.entity_id
_entity_poly.type
_entity_poly.pdbx_seq_one_letter_code
_entity_poly.pdbx_strand_id
1 'polypeptide(L)'
;YSLLSEAYKSLHPSILKMLKIVIDTGKQHQKKVSLCGEMASNPLYIKLLVGLGVESISCAPRYIPLIKKAIRSFSYAEAKRLAEHALALDTSLEVEELIMRG
;
A
#
# COMPACT_ATOMS: atom_id res chain seq x y z
N TYR A 1 -12.61 16.26 18.98
CA TYR A 1 -11.25 15.71 19.18
C TYR A 1 -11.08 14.42 18.37
N SER A 2 -11.23 14.52 17.05
CA SER A 2 -11.20 13.38 16.11
C SER A 2 -10.04 13.50 15.11
N LEU A 3 -9.12 14.45 15.35
CA LEU A 3 -8.09 14.91 14.41
C LEU A 3 -6.77 14.10 14.48
N LEU A 4 -6.83 12.85 14.95
CA LEU A 4 -5.71 11.92 15.02
C LEU A 4 -6.12 10.53 14.46
N SER A 5 -6.99 10.54 13.46
CA SER A 5 -7.55 9.34 12.81
C SER A 5 -6.44 8.37 12.40
N GLU A 6 -6.60 7.08 12.72
CA GLU A 6 -5.60 6.01 12.59
C GLU A 6 -4.88 5.91 11.22
N ALA A 7 -5.44 6.51 10.16
CA ALA A 7 -4.84 6.62 8.84
C ALA A 7 -3.47 7.34 8.85
N TYR A 8 -3.31 8.40 9.65
CA TYR A 8 -2.10 9.24 9.63
C TYR A 8 -0.83 8.49 10.05
N LYS A 9 -0.96 7.39 10.80
CA LYS A 9 0.18 6.53 11.18
C LYS A 9 0.44 5.42 10.16
N SER A 10 -0.60 4.96 9.47
CA SER A 10 -0.52 3.76 8.61
C SER A 10 0.31 3.97 7.35
N LEU A 11 0.39 5.21 6.85
CA LEU A 11 1.17 5.57 5.67
C LEU A 11 2.55 6.16 5.98
N HIS A 12 2.96 6.18 7.24
CA HIS A 12 4.27 6.70 7.59
C HIS A 12 5.38 5.95 6.83
N PRO A 13 6.37 6.62 6.24
CA PRO A 13 7.43 5.96 5.46
C PRO A 13 8.12 4.81 6.19
N SER A 14 8.30 4.90 7.52
CA SER A 14 8.82 3.80 8.35
C SER A 14 7.97 2.52 8.29
N ILE A 15 6.64 2.64 8.24
CA ILE A 15 5.73 1.49 8.07
C ILE A 15 5.86 0.92 6.66
N LEU A 16 5.96 1.77 5.64
CA LEU A 16 6.15 1.32 4.26
C LEU A 16 7.49 0.58 4.09
N LYS A 17 8.57 1.09 4.70
CA LYS A 17 9.89 0.44 4.73
C LYS A 17 9.83 -0.90 5.46
N MET A 18 9.14 -0.97 6.59
CA MET A 18 8.91 -2.23 7.31
C MET A 18 8.15 -3.24 6.44
N LEU A 19 7.05 -2.84 5.81
CA LEU A 19 6.29 -3.70 4.89
C LEU A 19 7.17 -4.19 3.75
N LYS A 20 7.98 -3.30 3.15
CA LYS A 20 8.91 -3.65 2.07
C LYS A 20 9.91 -4.72 2.51
N ILE A 21 10.51 -4.58 3.69
CA ILE A 21 11.43 -5.58 4.26
C ILE A 21 10.73 -6.93 4.42
N VAL A 22 9.52 -6.95 5.00
CA VAL A 22 8.76 -8.20 5.19
C VAL A 22 8.42 -8.86 3.84
N ILE A 23 7.95 -8.07 2.87
CA ILE A 23 7.62 -8.54 1.52
C ILE A 23 8.85 -9.11 0.82
N ASP A 24 9.96 -8.38 0.84
CA ASP A 24 11.21 -8.80 0.20
C ASP A 24 11.77 -10.07 0.84
N THR A 25 11.75 -10.14 2.18
CA THR A 25 12.16 -11.33 2.94
C THR A 25 11.29 -12.53 2.56
N GLY A 26 9.96 -12.36 2.50
CA GLY A 26 9.05 -13.41 2.04
C GLY A 26 9.40 -13.90 0.64
N LYS A 27 9.62 -12.97 -0.30
CA LYS A 27 10.02 -13.29 -1.68
C LYS A 27 11.35 -14.05 -1.75
N GLN A 28 12.36 -13.61 -1.01
CA GLN A 28 13.66 -14.29 -0.92
C GLN A 28 13.53 -15.74 -0.46
N HIS A 29 12.60 -16.01 0.46
CA HIS A 29 12.32 -17.34 0.98
C HIS A 29 11.19 -18.08 0.25
N GLN A 30 10.73 -17.57 -0.90
CA GLN A 30 9.62 -18.14 -1.69
C GLN A 30 8.34 -18.35 -0.84
N LYS A 31 8.12 -17.46 0.12
CA LYS A 31 6.93 -17.40 0.97
C LYS A 31 6.03 -16.28 0.51
N LYS A 32 4.74 -16.59 0.36
CA LYS A 32 3.71 -15.60 0.05
C LYS A 32 3.47 -14.72 1.28
N VAL A 33 3.50 -13.41 1.08
CA VAL A 33 3.10 -12.43 2.09
C VAL A 33 1.71 -11.93 1.74
N SER A 34 0.80 -12.00 2.73
CA SER A 34 -0.57 -11.52 2.61
C SER A 34 -0.79 -10.34 3.55
N LEU A 35 -1.44 -9.29 3.05
CA LEU A 35 -1.81 -8.12 3.84
C LEU A 35 -3.31 -8.14 4.13
N CYS A 36 -3.67 -8.01 5.41
CA CYS A 36 -5.04 -7.84 5.88
C CYS A 36 -5.22 -6.50 6.59
N GLY A 37 -6.46 -6.18 6.97
CA GLY A 37 -6.80 -4.96 7.69
C GLY A 37 -7.30 -3.83 6.78
N GLU A 38 -7.41 -2.63 7.36
CA GLU A 38 -8.05 -1.50 6.70
C GLU A 38 -7.25 -0.97 5.51
N MET A 39 -5.92 -0.93 5.63
CA MET A 39 -5.02 -0.52 4.54
C MET A 39 -5.19 -1.39 3.28
N ALA A 40 -5.32 -2.70 3.49
CA ALA A 40 -5.58 -3.69 2.44
C ALA A 40 -6.98 -3.57 1.80
N SER A 41 -7.92 -2.96 2.53
CA SER A 41 -9.32 -2.80 2.11
C SER A 41 -9.61 -1.41 1.52
N ASN A 42 -8.60 -0.52 1.43
CA ASN A 42 -8.75 0.83 0.91
C ASN A 42 -8.25 0.92 -0.54
N PRO A 43 -9.13 1.14 -1.54
CA PRO A 43 -8.75 1.27 -2.96
C PRO A 43 -7.67 2.32 -3.25
N LEU A 44 -7.62 3.41 -2.47
CA LEU A 44 -6.62 4.47 -2.64
C LEU A 44 -5.19 3.97 -2.40
N TYR A 45 -5.01 3.00 -1.51
CA TYR A 45 -3.68 2.53 -1.12
C TYR A 45 -3.21 1.33 -1.95
N ILE A 46 -4.09 0.74 -2.76
CA ILE A 46 -3.78 -0.49 -3.51
C ILE A 46 -2.66 -0.31 -4.52
N LYS A 47 -2.61 0.83 -5.22
CA LYS A 47 -1.52 1.14 -6.16
C LYS A 47 -0.16 1.14 -5.44
N LEU A 48 -0.09 1.76 -4.26
CA LEU A 48 1.10 1.77 -3.41
C LEU A 48 1.47 0.35 -2.94
N LEU A 49 0.49 -0.39 -2.40
CA LEU A 49 0.71 -1.75 -1.87
C LEU A 49 1.19 -2.74 -2.94
N VAL A 50 0.60 -2.69 -4.14
CA VAL A 50 1.05 -3.49 -5.29
C VAL A 50 2.46 -3.08 -5.71
N GLY A 51 2.76 -1.77 -5.68
CA GLY A 51 4.09 -1.23 -5.97
C GLY A 51 5.18 -1.68 -5.00
N LEU A 52 4.84 -1.76 -3.70
CA LEU A 52 5.70 -2.34 -2.67
C LEU A 52 5.93 -3.85 -2.87
N GLY A 53 5.05 -4.49 -3.65
CA GLY A 53 5.18 -5.88 -4.07
C GLY A 53 4.30 -6.85 -3.29
N VAL A 54 3.22 -6.37 -2.65
CA VAL A 54 2.20 -7.24 -2.04
C VAL A 54 1.54 -8.10 -3.11
N GLU A 55 1.52 -9.42 -2.92
CA GLU A 55 0.97 -10.39 -3.88
C GLU A 55 -0.39 -10.95 -3.44
N SER A 56 -0.73 -10.82 -2.16
CA SER A 56 -2.00 -11.32 -1.61
C SER A 56 -2.63 -10.27 -0.69
N ILE A 57 -3.91 -10.01 -0.91
CA ILE A 57 -4.72 -9.07 -0.14
C ILE A 57 -5.92 -9.82 0.42
N SER A 58 -6.15 -9.69 1.72
CA SER A 58 -7.32 -10.23 2.42
C SER A 58 -8.23 -9.08 2.85
N CYS A 59 -9.46 -9.06 2.35
CA CYS A 59 -10.45 -8.03 2.64
C CYS A 59 -11.88 -8.61 2.67
N ALA A 60 -12.82 -7.87 3.26
CA ALA A 60 -14.21 -8.30 3.27
C ALA A 60 -14.76 -8.41 1.83
N PRO A 61 -15.62 -9.41 1.52
CA PRO A 61 -16.09 -9.67 0.17
C PRO A 61 -16.67 -8.45 -0.57
N ARG A 62 -17.35 -7.56 0.16
CA ARG A 62 -17.90 -6.30 -0.38
C ARG A 62 -16.85 -5.36 -0.99
N TYR A 63 -15.59 -5.41 -0.56
CA TYR A 63 -14.51 -4.58 -1.09
C TYR A 63 -13.83 -5.19 -2.31
N ILE A 64 -13.94 -6.52 -2.52
CA ILE A 64 -13.25 -7.22 -3.60
C ILE A 64 -13.49 -6.55 -4.98
N PRO A 65 -14.72 -6.15 -5.36
CA PRO A 65 -14.95 -5.48 -6.64
C PRO A 65 -14.22 -4.14 -6.77
N LEU A 66 -14.21 -3.33 -5.71
CA LEU A 66 -13.54 -2.03 -5.67
C LEU A 66 -12.02 -2.18 -5.77
N ILE A 67 -11.43 -3.10 -5.01
CA ILE A 67 -10.00 -3.41 -5.06
C ILE A 67 -9.61 -3.94 -6.44
N LYS A 68 -10.40 -4.85 -7.01
CA LYS A 68 -10.19 -5.38 -8.37
C LYS A 68 -10.27 -4.30 -9.44
N LYS A 69 -11.17 -3.32 -9.29
CA LYS A 69 -11.27 -2.17 -10.20
C LYS A 69 -10.03 -1.28 -10.10
N ALA A 70 -9.58 -0.97 -8.88
CA ALA A 70 -8.37 -0.18 -8.65
C ALA A 70 -7.12 -0.85 -9.25
N ILE A 71 -6.91 -2.15 -9.03
CA ILE A 71 -5.75 -2.87 -9.62
C ILE A 71 -5.72 -2.79 -11.14
N ARG A 72 -6.89 -2.76 -11.79
CA ARG A 72 -7.01 -2.69 -13.26
C ARG A 72 -6.79 -1.28 -13.82
N SER A 73 -6.73 -0.24 -12.99
CA SER A 73 -6.62 1.14 -13.44
C SER A 73 -5.18 1.66 -13.51
N PHE A 74 -4.19 0.81 -13.26
CA PHE A 74 -2.77 1.18 -13.32
C PHE A 74 -1.93 0.00 -13.82
N SER A 75 -0.77 0.31 -14.41
CA SER A 75 0.26 -0.67 -14.73
C SER A 75 1.15 -0.96 -13.51
N TYR A 76 1.78 -2.13 -13.50
CA TYR A 76 2.74 -2.48 -12.45
C TYR A 76 3.92 -1.51 -12.39
N ALA A 77 4.36 -0.99 -13.54
CA ALA A 77 5.43 0.01 -13.61
C ALA A 77 5.05 1.33 -12.91
N GLU A 78 3.81 1.79 -13.06
CA GLU A 78 3.31 2.97 -12.35
C GLU A 78 3.23 2.74 -10.85
N ALA A 79 2.72 1.57 -10.44
CA ALA A 79 2.67 1.18 -9.04
C ALA A 79 4.07 1.15 -8.42
N LYS A 80 5.05 0.55 -9.10
CA LYS A 80 6.44 0.46 -8.62
C LYS A 80 7.07 1.85 -8.45
N ARG A 81 6.91 2.76 -9.43
CA ARG A 81 7.41 4.14 -9.32
C ARG A 81 6.78 4.88 -8.15
N LEU A 82 5.47 4.74 -7.96
CA LEU A 82 4.76 5.35 -6.82
C LEU A 82 5.36 4.87 -5.49
N ALA A 83 5.61 3.58 -5.35
CA ALA A 83 6.17 3.01 -4.13
C ALA A 83 7.63 3.45 -3.88
N GLU A 84 8.46 3.50 -4.94
CA GLU A 84 9.83 4.01 -4.83
C GLU A 84 9.86 5.47 -4.36
N HIS A 85 8.97 6.31 -4.90
CA HIS A 85 8.83 7.69 -4.44
C HIS A 85 8.35 7.76 -2.99
N ALA A 86 7.32 6.99 -2.62
CA ALA A 86 6.77 6.99 -1.27
C ALA A 86 7.80 6.57 -0.21
N LEU A 87 8.70 5.63 -0.54
CA LEU A 87 9.76 5.17 0.36
C LEU A 87 10.87 6.21 0.60
N ALA A 88 10.99 7.20 -0.29
CA ALA A 88 11.97 8.28 -0.21
C ALA A 88 11.47 9.52 0.55
N LEU A 89 10.18 9.54 0.94
CA LEU A 89 9.58 10.64 1.72
C LEU A 89 9.85 10.49 3.22
N ASP A 90 9.60 11.56 3.97
CA ASP A 90 9.90 11.64 5.40
C ASP A 90 8.65 11.65 6.27
N THR A 91 7.48 12.01 5.72
CA THR A 91 6.24 12.14 6.49
C THR A 91 5.06 11.41 5.86
N SER A 92 4.07 11.05 6.69
CA SER A 92 2.80 10.47 6.21
C SER A 92 2.04 11.42 5.29
N LEU A 93 2.12 12.74 5.54
CA LEU A 93 1.41 13.75 4.76
C LEU A 93 1.92 13.79 3.32
N GLU A 94 3.23 13.78 3.12
CA GLU A 94 3.83 13.76 1.78
C GLU A 94 3.42 12.48 1.01
N VAL A 95 3.35 11.34 1.71
CA VAL A 95 2.91 10.07 1.11
C VAL A 95 1.43 10.16 0.70
N GLU A 96 0.58 10.74 1.54
CA GLU A 96 -0.84 10.96 1.23
C GLU A 96 -1.00 11.88 0.02
N GLU A 97 -0.30 13.02 -0.01
CA GLU A 97 -0.31 13.94 -1.14
C GLU A 97 0.16 13.27 -2.43
N LEU A 98 1.21 12.45 -2.35
CA LEU A 98 1.71 11.68 -3.49
C LEU A 98 0.66 10.71 -4.02
N ILE A 99 -0.07 10.01 -3.16
CA ILE A 99 -1.14 9.08 -3.55
C ILE A 99 -2.33 9.84 -4.17
N MET A 100 -2.71 10.98 -3.60
CA MET A 100 -3.87 11.76 -4.08
C MET A 100 -3.64 12.45 -5.43
N ARG A 101 -2.39 12.69 -5.82
CA ARG A 101 -2.03 13.40 -7.06
C ARG A 101 -1.94 12.50 -8.30
N GLY A 102 -2.01 11.17 -8.15
CA GLY A 102 -1.78 10.20 -9.24
C GLY A 102 -2.81 9.08 -9.32
#